data_AF-A0A2H0N2N5-F1
#
_entry.id   AF-A0A2H0N2N5-F1
#
_cell.length_a   1.000
_cell.length_b   1.000
_cell.length_c   1.000
_cell.angle_alpha   90.00
_cell.angle_beta   90.00
_cell.angle_gamma   90.00
#
_symmetry.space_group_name_H-M   'P 1'
#
loop_
_entity.id
_entity.type
_entity.pdbx_description
1 polymer ?
#
loop_
_entity_poly.entity_id
_entity_poly.type
_entity_poly.pdbx_seq_one_letter_code
_entity_poly.pdbx_strand_id
1 'polypeptide(L)' 'IASHESPYDIDDVLRMVEGQPYQPDIVIDAGQLRHKAPSTIVKILENGTVEVLREGEVVISPLISGK' A
#
# COMPACT_ATOMS: atom_id res chain seq x y z
N ILE A 1 -2.66 6.35 14.68
CA ILE A 1 -2.58 5.29 13.64
C ILE A 1 -3.08 5.76 12.28
N ALA A 2 -4.39 5.93 12.02
CA ALA A 2 -4.90 6.21 10.66
C ALA A 2 -4.43 7.52 10.00
N SER A 3 -3.94 8.48 10.80
CA SER A 3 -3.37 9.75 10.34
C SER A 3 -1.85 9.72 10.11
N HIS A 4 -1.18 8.61 10.42
CA HIS A 4 0.27 8.48 10.22
C HIS A 4 0.56 8.09 8.78
N GLU A 5 1.78 8.39 8.33
CA GLU A 5 2.28 7.85 7.06
C GLU A 5 2.39 6.32 7.13
N SER A 6 2.48 5.69 5.95
CA SER A 6 2.67 4.24 5.89
C SER A 6 4.06 3.87 6.43
N PRO A 7 4.17 2.84 7.30
CA PRO A 7 5.45 2.45 7.87
C PRO A 7 6.29 1.64 6.87
N TYR A 8 7.61 1.86 6.86
CA TYR A 8 8.55 1.11 6.01
C TYR A 8 9.68 0.42 6.77
N ASP A 9 9.77 0.66 8.07
CA ASP A 9 10.64 -0.02 9.02
C ASP A 9 9.94 -0.18 10.38
N ILE A 10 10.62 -0.85 11.31
CA ILE A 10 10.08 -1.12 12.64
C ILE A 10 9.89 0.15 13.47
N ASP A 11 10.77 1.15 13.32
CA ASP A 11 10.70 2.38 14.10
C ASP A 11 9.43 3.17 13.77
N ASP A 12 9.01 3.18 12.50
CA ASP A 12 7.72 3.73 12.08
C ASP A 12 6.55 3.01 12.76
N VAL A 13 6.57 1.67 12.75
CA VAL A 13 5.50 0.85 13.36
C VAL A 13 5.40 1.13 14.86
N LEU A 14 6.54 1.16 15.57
CA LEU A 14 6.58 1.42 17.00
C LEU A 14 6.03 2.81 17.33
N ARG A 15 6.39 3.85 16.57
CA ARG A 15 5.82 5.20 16.73
C ARG A 15 4.30 5.23 16.51
N MET A 16 3.80 4.48 15.53
CA MET A 16 2.36 4.45 15.24
C MET A 16 1.52 3.89 16.40
N VAL A 17 2.06 2.92 17.15
CA VAL A 17 1.36 2.25 18.23
C VAL A 17 1.77 2.74 19.62
N GLU A 18 2.80 3.58 19.73
CA GLU A 18 3.25 4.15 21.00
C GLU A 18 2.09 4.85 21.75
N GLY A 19 1.95 4.54 23.04
CA GLY A 19 0.91 5.12 23.90
C GLY A 19 -0.52 4.73 23.55
N GLN A 20 -0.75 3.83 22.58
CA GLN A 20 -2.09 3.36 22.25
C GLN A 20 -2.61 2.41 23.35
N PRO A 21 -3.90 2.50 23.72
CA PRO A 21 -4.50 1.64 24.75
C PRO A 21 -4.51 0.16 24.36
N TYR A 22 -4.49 -0.12 23.05
CA TYR A 22 -4.39 -1.46 22.49
C TYR A 22 -3.09 -1.56 21.70
N GLN A 23 -2.30 -2.56 22.05
CA GLN A 23 -1.04 -2.89 21.39
C GLN A 23 -1.23 -4.16 20.53
N PRO A 24 -0.48 -4.32 19.43
CA PRO A 24 -0.43 -5.60 18.73
C PRO A 24 0.21 -6.67 19.62
N ASP A 25 -0.29 -7.90 19.57
CA ASP A 25 0.30 -9.03 20.31
C ASP A 25 1.69 -9.41 19.79
N ILE A 26 1.92 -9.21 18.49
CA ILE A 26 3.16 -9.58 17.80
C ILE A 26 3.51 -8.50 16.79
N VAL A 27 4.79 -8.12 16.75
CA VAL A 27 5.40 -7.33 15.68
C VAL A 27 6.58 -8.11 15.12
N ILE A 28 6.71 -8.19 13.80
CA ILE A 28 7.79 -8.90 13.13
C ILE A 28 8.75 -7.86 12.53
N ASP A 29 9.97 -7.81 13.04
CA ASP A 29 11.05 -7.01 12.45
C ASP A 29 11.80 -7.82 11.40
N ALA A 30 11.63 -7.45 10.13
CA ALA A 30 12.31 -8.02 8.98
C ALA A 30 13.22 -6.99 8.27
N GLY A 31 13.55 -5.89 8.96
CA GLY A 31 14.28 -4.76 8.39
C GLY A 31 13.44 -3.86 7.48
N GLN A 32 14.12 -3.07 6.67
CA GLN A 32 13.50 -2.01 5.87
C GLN A 32 12.91 -2.54 4.55
N LEU A 33 11.70 -2.08 4.21
CA LEU A 33 11.09 -2.33 2.91
C LEU A 33 11.86 -1.60 1.80
N ARG A 34 12.31 -2.36 0.79
CA ARG A 34 13.03 -1.83 -0.38
C ARG A 34 12.15 -0.94 -1.26
N HIS A 35 10.87 -1.28 -1.37
CA HIS A 35 9.88 -0.54 -2.16
C HIS A 35 8.91 0.17 -1.22
N LYS A 36 8.66 1.45 -1.50
CA LYS A 36 7.80 2.29 -0.67
C LYS A 36 6.49 2.70 -1.35
N ALA A 37 6.43 2.61 -2.67
CA ALA A 37 5.19 2.90 -3.38
C ALA A 37 4.10 1.95 -2.89
N PRO A 38 2.88 2.46 -2.63
CA PRO A 38 1.80 1.61 -2.21
C PRO A 38 1.39 0.67 -3.36
N SER A 39 0.53 -0.29 -3.08
CA SER A 39 -0.06 -1.11 -4.14
C SER A 39 -0.91 -0.28 -5.09
N THR A 40 -0.85 -0.60 -6.37
CA THR A 40 -1.82 -0.13 -7.36
C THR A 40 -3.17 -0.77 -7.09
N ILE A 41 -4.22 0.03 -7.04
CA ILE A 41 -5.59 -0.44 -6.86
C ILE A 41 -6.36 -0.17 -8.15
N VAL A 42 -6.95 -1.22 -8.70
CA VAL A 42 -7.81 -1.14 -9.88
C VAL A 42 -9.17 -1.74 -9.61
N LYS A 43 -10.17 -1.23 -10.32
CA LYS A 43 -11.52 -1.77 -10.36
C LYS A 43 -11.75 -2.39 -11.74
N ILE A 44 -12.29 -3.60 -11.75
CA ILE A 44 -12.74 -4.26 -12.99
C ILE A 44 -14.22 -3.91 -13.18
N LEU A 45 -14.53 -3.27 -14.30
CA LEU A 45 -15.89 -2.89 -14.67
C LEU A 45 -16.60 -4.05 -15.39
N GLU A 46 -17.93 -4.03 -15.42
CA GLU A 46 -18.76 -5.11 -16.01
C GLU A 46 -18.46 -5.37 -17.50
N ASN A 47 -18.05 -4.33 -18.23
CA ASN A 47 -17.64 -4.41 -19.63
C ASN A 47 -16.22 -4.99 -19.84
N GLY A 48 -15.55 -5.44 -18.77
CA GLY A 48 -14.20 -5.99 -18.81
C GLY A 48 -13.08 -4.94 -18.85
N THR A 49 -13.41 -3.63 -18.80
CA THR A 49 -12.40 -2.56 -18.74
C THR A 49 -11.90 -2.35 -17.31
N VAL A 50 -10.70 -1.75 -17.20
CA VAL A 50 -10.04 -1.47 -15.93
C VAL A 50 -10.09 0.04 -15.64
N GLU A 51 -10.54 0.39 -14.43
CA GLU A 51 -10.47 1.74 -13.88
C GLU A 51 -9.39 1.77 -12.78
N VAL A 52 -8.44 2.70 -12.87
CA VAL A 52 -7.39 2.86 -11.85
C VAL A 52 -7.92 3.73 -10.71
N LEU A 53 -8.00 3.17 -9.50
CA LEU A 53 -8.47 3.88 -8.31
C LEU A 53 -7.32 4.55 -7.55
N ARG A 54 -6.13 3.94 -7.59
CA ARG A 54 -4.89 4.48 -7.02
C ARG A 54 -3.70 3.91 -7.76
N GLU A 55 -2.81 4.79 -8.24
CA GLU A 55 -1.53 4.36 -8.78
C GLU A 55 -0.53 4.02 -7.66
N GLY A 56 0.23 2.96 -7.88
CA GLY A 56 1.28 2.47 -7.01
C GLY A 56 2.51 2.08 -7.83
N GLU A 57 3.26 1.08 -7.39
CA GLU A 57 4.45 0.61 -8.12
C GLU A 57 4.14 0.11 -9.54
N VAL A 58 2.95 -0.46 -9.77
CA VAL A 58 2.55 -0.99 -11.07
C VAL A 58 1.78 0.09 -11.84
N VAL A 59 2.37 0.56 -12.94
CA VAL A 59 1.72 1.51 -13.85
C VAL A 59 0.95 0.75 -14.92
N ILE A 60 -0.37 0.93 -14.96
CA ILE A 60 -1.23 0.33 -15.99
C ILE A 60 -1.23 1.26 -17.21
N SER A 61 -0.40 0.97 -18.19
CA SER A 61 -0.50 1.64 -19.50
C SER A 61 -1.70 1.07 -20.27
N PRO A 62 -2.56 1.89 -20.90
CA PRO A 62 -3.54 1.36 -21.82
C PRO A 62 -2.78 0.65 -22.94
N LEU A 63 -2.99 -0.66 -23.07
CA LEU A 63 -2.56 -1.37 -24.27
C LEU A 63 -3.22 -0.65 -25.44
N ILE A 64 -2.41 -0.03 -26.32
CA ILE A 64 -2.89 0.45 -27.60
C ILE A 64 -3.34 -0.81 -28.34
N SER A 65 -4.64 -1.10 -28.28
CA SER A 65 -5.22 -2.19 -29.03
C SER A 65 -5.03 -1.81 -30.50
N GLY A 66 -4.06 -2.48 -31.15
CA GLY A 66 -3.82 -2.34 -32.56
C GLY A 66 -5.14 -2.58 -33.32
N LYS A 67 -5.42 -1.67 -34.25
CA LYS A 67 -6.46 -1.85 -35.25
C LYS A 67 -6.28 -3.15 -36.03
#